data_AF-A0A349WX41-F1
#
_entry.id   AF-A0A349WX41-F1
#
_cell.length_a   1.000
_cell.length_b   1.000
_cell.length_c   1.000
_cell.angle_alpha   90.00
_cell.angle_beta   90.00
_cell.angle_gamma   90.00
#
_symmetry.space_group_name_H-M   'P 1'
#
loop_
_entity.id
_entity.type
_entity.pdbx_description
1 polymer ?
#
loop_
_entity_poly.entity_id
_entity_poly.type
_entity_poly.pdbx_seq_one_letter_code
_entity_poly.pdbx_strand_id
1 'polypeptide(L)'
;MKYFSTAFVTAVIVFLGATIYYKGLPNFVSPSGVSVTSTEVAITDAPSPSPAPVDETTSLTLAVKEALVAKYGSAAASLSVSVSKIEGNYAGGTVSEQGGGGGWFAAKTGTEWKLVWDGNGQIDCKNISGYPDFPKSMIPECWNSVSGKLITR
;
A
#
# COMPACT_ATOMS: atom_id res chain seq x y z
N MET A 1 -19.39 -28.22 34.29
CA MET A 1 -19.09 -26.93 34.94
C MET A 1 -17.63 -26.46 34.79
N LYS A 2 -16.75 -27.11 33.99
CA LYS A 2 -15.36 -26.63 33.78
C LYS A 2 -15.17 -25.69 32.58
N TYR A 3 -16.05 -25.75 31.58
CA TYR A 3 -15.96 -24.93 30.37
C TYR A 3 -16.52 -23.50 30.52
N PHE A 4 -17.35 -23.26 31.54
CA PHE A 4 -17.97 -21.95 31.75
C PHE A 4 -16.97 -20.94 32.36
N SER A 5 -16.05 -21.40 33.22
CA SER A 5 -15.03 -20.54 33.82
C SER A 5 -13.95 -20.12 32.81
N THR A 6 -13.56 -20.97 31.88
CA THR A 6 -12.51 -20.65 30.89
C THR A 6 -12.98 -19.61 29.87
N ALA A 7 -14.24 -19.68 29.43
CA ALA A 7 -14.82 -18.71 28.49
C ALA A 7 -15.02 -17.32 29.12
N PHE A 8 -15.29 -17.25 30.43
CA PHE A 8 -15.45 -15.97 31.12
C PHE A 8 -14.11 -15.26 31.34
N VAL A 9 -13.04 -16.01 31.64
CA VAL A 9 -11.70 -15.45 31.84
C VAL A 9 -11.12 -14.88 30.54
N THR A 10 -11.31 -15.54 29.40
CA THR A 10 -10.85 -15.01 28.11
C THR A 10 -11.64 -13.78 27.66
N ALA A 11 -12.96 -13.74 27.90
CA ALA A 11 -13.77 -12.56 27.58
C ALA A 11 -13.36 -11.32 28.41
N VAL A 12 -13.07 -11.48 29.70
CA VAL A 12 -12.65 -10.37 30.57
C VAL A 12 -11.28 -9.82 30.16
N ILE A 13 -10.33 -10.67 29.74
CA ILE A 13 -9.01 -10.22 29.27
C ILE A 13 -9.11 -9.41 27.98
N VAL A 14 -9.99 -9.79 27.04
CA VAL A 14 -10.20 -9.03 25.80
C VAL A 14 -10.87 -7.68 26.07
N PHE A 15 -11.85 -7.62 26.97
CA PHE A 15 -12.51 -6.36 27.35
C PHE A 15 -11.59 -5.41 28.12
N LEU A 16 -10.71 -5.92 28.99
CA LEU A 16 -9.73 -5.10 29.69
C LEU A 16 -8.61 -4.59 28.76
N GLY A 17 -8.16 -5.40 27.80
CA GLY A 17 -7.19 -4.96 26.79
C GLY A 17 -7.73 -3.84 25.88
N ALA A 18 -8.99 -3.94 25.45
CA ALA A 18 -9.61 -2.92 24.61
C ALA A 18 -9.78 -1.58 25.34
N THR A 19 -10.15 -1.58 26.63
CA THR A 19 -10.34 -0.32 27.38
C THR A 19 -9.05 0.46 27.64
N ILE A 20 -7.89 -0.21 27.73
CA ILE A 20 -6.58 0.45 27.87
C ILE A 20 -6.16 1.09 26.54
N TYR A 21 -6.46 0.45 25.39
CA TYR A 21 -6.12 0.98 24.06
C TYR A 21 -6.84 2.30 23.74
N TYR A 22 -8.13 2.44 24.10
CA TYR A 22 -8.89 3.65 23.78
C TYR A 22 -8.60 4.86 24.70
N LYS A 23 -7.91 4.68 25.83
CA LYS A 23 -7.53 5.79 26.73
C LYS A 23 -6.19 6.45 26.39
N GLY A 24 -5.45 5.92 25.42
CA GLY A 24 -4.11 6.40 25.03
C GLY A 24 -4.07 7.37 23.85
N LEU A 25 -5.22 7.80 23.30
CA LEU A 25 -5.25 8.76 22.19
C LEU A 25 -4.88 10.16 22.68
N PRO A 26 -3.87 10.83 22.08
CA PRO A 26 -3.55 12.20 22.44
C PRO A 26 -4.72 13.13 22.09
N ASN A 27 -5.15 13.93 23.08
CA ASN A 27 -6.12 14.99 22.86
C ASN A 27 -5.53 16.01 21.87
N PHE A 28 -6.05 16.04 20.64
CA PHE A 28 -5.74 17.08 19.67
C PHE A 28 -6.31 18.40 20.18
N VAL A 29 -5.46 19.22 20.78
CA VAL A 29 -5.77 20.62 21.07
C VAL A 29 -5.85 21.33 19.72
N SER A 30 -7.06 21.78 19.37
CA SER A 30 -7.31 22.56 18.16
C SER A 30 -6.79 23.99 18.38
N PRO A 31 -5.76 24.48 17.65
CA PRO A 31 -5.38 25.88 17.75
C PRO A 31 -6.45 26.73 17.04
N SER A 32 -7.13 27.54 17.83
CA SER A 32 -8.00 28.60 17.34
C SER A 32 -7.17 29.68 16.64
N GLY A 33 -7.58 30.03 15.42
CA GLY A 33 -7.37 31.34 14.84
C GLY A 33 -6.02 31.59 14.19
N VAL A 34 -5.92 31.29 12.89
CA VAL A 34 -5.09 32.09 11.97
C VAL A 34 -5.98 32.56 10.83
N SER A 35 -6.18 33.88 10.82
CA SER A 35 -6.99 34.60 9.85
C SER A 35 -6.39 34.49 8.46
N VAL A 36 -7.22 34.09 7.49
CA VAL A 36 -6.89 33.99 6.08
C VAL A 36 -6.77 35.41 5.53
N THR A 37 -5.55 35.89 5.30
CA THR A 37 -5.34 37.04 4.40
C THR A 37 -5.11 36.48 3.01
N SER A 38 -6.17 36.50 2.21
CA SER A 38 -6.17 36.12 0.80
C SER A 38 -5.49 37.22 -0.01
N THR A 39 -4.23 37.03 -0.35
CA THR A 39 -3.53 37.85 -1.34
C THR A 39 -3.82 37.28 -2.72
N GLU A 40 -4.74 37.94 -3.44
CA GLU A 40 -4.98 37.71 -4.86
C GLU A 40 -3.76 38.17 -5.68
N VAL A 41 -3.05 37.22 -6.31
CA VAL A 41 -2.08 37.55 -7.37
C VAL A 41 -2.20 36.55 -8.53
N ALA A 42 -2.67 37.11 -9.65
CA ALA A 42 -2.36 36.85 -11.04
C ALA A 42 -2.24 35.39 -11.55
N ILE A 43 -3.20 35.09 -12.44
CA ILE A 43 -3.28 33.96 -13.36
C ILE A 43 -1.97 33.80 -14.14
N THR A 44 -1.33 32.64 -14.01
CA THR A 44 -0.43 32.08 -15.03
C THR A 44 -0.65 30.57 -15.03
N ASP A 45 -0.94 30.03 -16.21
CA ASP A 45 -1.33 28.65 -16.53
C ASP A 45 -0.32 27.60 -15.98
N ALA A 46 -0.54 27.12 -14.76
CA ALA A 46 0.17 25.99 -14.18
C ALA A 46 -0.84 24.92 -13.75
N PRO A 47 -0.62 23.61 -14.05
CA PRO A 47 -1.55 22.57 -13.63
C PRO A 47 -1.66 22.55 -12.10
N SER A 48 -2.89 22.75 -11.64
CA SER A 48 -3.32 22.75 -10.24
C SER A 48 -2.75 21.56 -9.46
N PRO A 49 -2.11 21.76 -8.29
CA PRO A 49 -1.80 20.66 -7.39
C PRO A 49 -3.12 20.12 -6.81
N SER A 50 -3.56 18.97 -7.32
CA SER A 50 -4.73 18.24 -6.83
C SER A 50 -4.53 17.86 -5.35
N PRO A 51 -5.51 18.09 -4.47
CA PRO A 51 -5.40 17.73 -3.06
C PRO A 51 -5.66 16.23 -2.87
N ALA A 52 -4.60 15.41 -2.89
CA ALA A 52 -4.42 14.21 -2.03
C ALA A 52 -3.20 13.36 -2.46
N PRO A 53 -2.01 13.50 -1.83
CA PRO A 53 -0.90 12.58 -2.10
C PRO A 53 -0.38 11.78 -0.90
N VAL A 54 -0.69 12.17 0.35
CA VAL A 54 0.02 11.63 1.53
C VAL A 54 -0.62 10.34 2.09
N ASP A 55 -1.95 10.23 2.04
CA ASP A 55 -2.68 9.11 2.64
C ASP A 55 -2.71 7.86 1.73
N GLU A 56 -2.85 8.07 0.42
CA GLU A 56 -2.86 6.96 -0.55
C GLU A 56 -1.50 6.26 -0.65
N THR A 57 -0.40 7.02 -0.64
CA THR A 57 0.95 6.45 -0.66
C THR A 57 1.23 5.65 0.61
N THR A 58 0.75 6.13 1.76
CA THR A 58 0.93 5.45 3.06
C THR A 58 0.13 4.14 3.12
N SER A 59 -1.14 4.17 2.74
CA SER A 59 -1.99 2.96 2.70
C SER A 59 -1.49 1.92 1.70
N LEU A 60 -1.03 2.35 0.52
CA LEU A 60 -0.37 1.48 -0.47
C LEU A 60 0.91 0.84 0.08
N THR A 61 1.78 1.63 0.69
CA THR A 61 3.06 1.13 1.23
C THR A 61 2.81 0.10 2.34
N LEU A 62 1.82 0.36 3.20
CA LEU A 62 1.42 -0.58 4.24
C LEU A 62 0.89 -1.88 3.64
N ALA A 63 -0.03 -1.81 2.68
CA ALA A 63 -0.62 -2.99 2.04
C ALA A 63 0.44 -3.85 1.31
N VAL A 64 1.38 -3.22 0.60
CA VAL A 64 2.50 -3.93 -0.03
C VAL A 64 3.38 -4.60 1.01
N LYS A 65 3.72 -3.91 2.10
CA LYS A 65 4.55 -4.47 3.18
C LYS A 65 3.87 -5.65 3.88
N GLU A 66 2.58 -5.54 4.19
CA GLU A 66 1.79 -6.62 4.76
C GLU A 66 1.71 -7.82 3.82
N ALA A 67 1.51 -7.60 2.52
CA ALA A 67 1.51 -8.67 1.52
C ALA A 67 2.86 -9.37 1.41
N LEU A 68 3.97 -8.63 1.47
CA LEU A 68 5.32 -9.20 1.47
C LEU A 68 5.58 -10.04 2.74
N VAL A 69 5.14 -9.56 3.91
CA VAL A 69 5.21 -10.33 5.17
C VAL A 69 4.35 -11.58 5.11
N ALA A 70 3.16 -11.52 4.52
CA ALA A 70 2.31 -12.68 4.34
C ALA A 70 2.95 -13.72 3.41
N LYS A 71 3.64 -13.27 2.35
CA LYS A 71 4.28 -14.14 1.34
C LYS A 71 5.61 -14.74 1.81
N TYR A 72 6.45 -13.97 2.49
CA TYR A 72 7.83 -14.34 2.83
C TYR A 72 8.09 -14.50 4.32
N GLY A 73 7.09 -14.25 5.17
CA GLY A 73 7.17 -14.36 6.62
C GLY A 73 7.66 -13.07 7.31
N SER A 74 7.83 -13.14 8.63
CA SER A 74 8.15 -11.98 9.48
C SER A 74 9.47 -11.30 9.14
N ALA A 75 10.41 -12.00 8.50
CA ALA A 75 11.67 -11.40 8.04
C ALA A 75 11.44 -10.29 7.01
N ALA A 76 10.36 -10.35 6.21
CA ALA A 76 10.05 -9.30 5.25
C ALA A 76 9.57 -7.99 5.91
N ALA A 77 9.31 -7.97 7.21
CA ALA A 77 8.91 -6.75 7.92
C ALA A 77 10.04 -5.72 8.03
N SER A 78 11.30 -6.13 7.86
CA SER A 78 12.46 -5.24 7.83
C SER A 78 12.73 -4.63 6.46
N LEU A 79 12.04 -5.11 5.40
CA LEU A 79 12.21 -4.60 4.05
C LEU A 79 11.77 -3.14 3.94
N SER A 80 12.55 -2.36 3.20
CA SER A 80 12.19 -0.99 2.84
C SER A 80 11.42 -1.02 1.52
N VAL A 81 10.19 -0.49 1.54
CA VAL A 81 9.30 -0.40 0.38
C VAL A 81 9.25 1.06 -0.05
N SER A 82 9.51 1.31 -1.33
CA SER A 82 9.34 2.63 -1.94
C SER A 82 8.33 2.59 -3.07
N VAL A 83 7.52 3.63 -3.18
CA VAL A 83 6.55 3.82 -4.27
C VAL A 83 7.19 4.75 -5.30
N SER A 84 7.35 4.27 -6.52
CA SER A 84 7.95 5.06 -7.61
C SER A 84 6.90 5.68 -8.52
N LYS A 85 5.75 5.01 -8.68
CA LYS A 85 4.70 5.46 -9.59
C LYS A 85 3.33 5.00 -9.10
N ILE A 86 2.36 5.91 -9.16
CA ILE A 86 0.93 5.61 -9.03
C ILE A 86 0.25 6.16 -10.28
N GLU A 87 -0.57 5.36 -10.93
CA GLU A 87 -1.30 5.71 -12.15
C GLU A 87 -2.70 5.11 -12.06
N GLY A 88 -3.66 5.94 -11.61
CA GLY A 88 -5.02 5.51 -11.31
C GLY A 88 -5.04 4.41 -10.24
N ASN A 89 -5.62 3.26 -10.56
CA ASN A 89 -5.74 2.12 -9.67
C ASN A 89 -4.50 1.20 -9.71
N TYR A 90 -3.36 1.65 -10.22
CA TYR A 90 -2.16 0.86 -10.34
C TYR A 90 -0.97 1.57 -9.73
N ALA A 91 -0.06 0.81 -9.15
CA ALA A 91 1.15 1.34 -8.59
C ALA A 91 2.32 0.39 -8.78
N GLY A 92 3.53 0.94 -8.73
CA GLY A 92 4.75 0.16 -8.75
C GLY A 92 5.88 0.88 -8.05
N GLY A 93 6.88 0.10 -7.67
CA GLY A 93 8.04 0.63 -6.96
C GLY A 93 9.08 -0.44 -6.70
N THR A 94 9.90 -0.19 -5.69
CA THR A 94 10.99 -1.09 -5.31
C THR A 94 10.86 -1.54 -3.86
N VAL A 95 11.40 -2.72 -3.61
CA VAL A 95 11.70 -3.27 -2.29
C VAL A 95 13.21 -3.38 -2.19
N SER A 96 13.78 -3.00 -1.06
CA SER A 96 15.22 -3.10 -0.82
C SER A 96 15.55 -3.68 0.55
N GLU A 97 16.64 -4.43 0.61
CA GLU A 97 17.22 -5.02 1.81
C GLU A 97 18.76 -4.91 1.80
N GLN A 98 19.42 -5.33 2.89
CA GLN A 98 20.88 -5.39 2.91
C GLN A 98 21.37 -6.43 1.89
N GLY A 99 21.99 -5.94 0.81
CA GLY A 99 22.61 -6.77 -0.22
C GLY A 99 21.75 -7.02 -1.46
N GLY A 100 20.56 -6.44 -1.55
CA GLY A 100 19.70 -6.62 -2.72
C GLY A 100 18.39 -5.82 -2.68
N GLY A 101 17.56 -6.05 -3.68
CA GLY A 101 16.23 -5.48 -3.78
C GLY A 101 15.47 -6.14 -4.92
N GLY A 102 14.27 -5.65 -5.21
CA GLY A 102 13.45 -6.08 -6.34
C GLY A 102 12.35 -5.08 -6.66
N GLY A 103 11.66 -5.28 -7.76
CA GLY A 103 10.49 -4.50 -8.14
C GLY A 103 9.22 -5.07 -7.52
N TRP A 104 8.18 -4.25 -7.45
CA TRP A 104 6.83 -4.70 -7.17
C TRP A 104 5.80 -3.90 -7.97
N PHE A 105 4.65 -4.52 -8.18
CA PHE A 105 3.47 -3.94 -8.81
C PHE A 105 2.23 -4.26 -7.97
N ALA A 106 1.36 -3.28 -7.80
CA ALA A 106 0.11 -3.40 -7.07
C ALA A 106 -1.07 -2.85 -7.88
N ALA A 107 -2.25 -3.37 -7.60
CA ALA A 107 -3.51 -2.91 -8.16
C ALA A 107 -4.52 -2.64 -7.04
N LYS A 108 -5.29 -1.57 -7.19
CA LYS A 108 -6.37 -1.19 -6.29
C LYS A 108 -7.65 -1.86 -6.74
N THR A 109 -8.23 -2.69 -5.87
CA THR A 109 -9.53 -3.32 -6.09
C THR A 109 -10.51 -2.75 -5.08
N GLY A 110 -11.40 -1.86 -5.54
CA GLY A 110 -12.26 -1.08 -4.65
C GLY A 110 -11.44 -0.09 -3.83
N THR A 111 -11.44 -0.25 -2.50
CA THR A 111 -10.69 0.61 -1.57
C THR A 111 -9.34 0.03 -1.16
N GLU A 112 -9.03 -1.20 -1.53
CA GLU A 112 -7.84 -1.92 -1.05
C GLU A 112 -6.78 -2.09 -2.13
N TRP A 113 -5.52 -1.89 -1.75
CA TRP A 113 -4.36 -2.21 -2.58
C TRP A 113 -3.98 -3.68 -2.44
N LYS A 114 -3.70 -4.34 -3.57
CA LYS A 114 -3.26 -5.74 -3.61
C LYS A 114 -1.94 -5.84 -4.36
N LEU A 115 -0.99 -6.58 -3.77
CA LEU A 115 0.26 -6.93 -4.43
C LEU A 115 -0.04 -7.89 -5.59
N VAL A 116 0.31 -7.48 -6.81
CA VAL A 116 0.11 -8.26 -8.04
C VAL A 116 1.37 -9.06 -8.38
N TRP A 117 2.53 -8.43 -8.20
CA TRP A 117 3.81 -9.05 -8.49
C TRP A 117 4.92 -8.41 -7.67
N ASP A 118 5.94 -9.20 -7.37
CA ASP A 118 7.20 -8.79 -6.77
C ASP A 118 8.33 -9.72 -7.23
N GLY A 119 9.53 -9.18 -7.46
CA GLY A 119 10.69 -9.97 -7.88
C GLY A 119 11.79 -9.19 -8.63
N ASN A 120 12.74 -9.96 -9.18
CA ASN A 120 13.96 -9.47 -9.86
C ASN A 120 14.04 -9.90 -11.33
N GLY A 121 12.97 -9.74 -12.10
CA GLY A 121 12.96 -10.18 -13.49
C GLY A 121 11.73 -9.73 -14.26
N GLN A 122 11.54 -10.31 -15.46
CA GLN A 122 10.33 -10.08 -16.24
C GLN A 122 9.11 -10.71 -15.56
N ILE A 123 8.04 -9.92 -15.48
CA ILE A 123 6.73 -10.39 -15.01
C ILE A 123 6.11 -11.35 -16.03
N ASP A 124 5.59 -12.49 -15.57
CA ASP A 124 4.85 -13.42 -16.42
C ASP A 124 3.49 -12.80 -16.80
N CYS A 125 3.09 -12.89 -18.07
CA CYS A 125 1.82 -12.34 -18.54
C CYS A 125 0.62 -12.91 -17.76
N LYS A 126 0.72 -14.13 -17.22
CA LYS A 126 -0.33 -14.74 -16.39
C LYS A 126 -0.54 -14.00 -15.06
N ASN A 127 0.48 -13.32 -14.53
CA ASN A 127 0.40 -12.61 -13.26
C ASN A 127 -0.42 -11.32 -13.37
N ILE A 128 -0.57 -10.78 -14.58
CA ILE A 128 -1.31 -9.54 -14.86
C ILE A 128 -2.57 -9.76 -15.69
N SER A 129 -2.90 -11.00 -16.05
CA SER A 129 -4.08 -11.31 -16.88
C SER A 129 -5.40 -10.92 -16.20
N GLY A 130 -5.45 -10.95 -14.87
CA GLY A 130 -6.58 -10.46 -14.07
C GLY A 130 -6.68 -8.93 -13.97
N TYR A 131 -5.72 -8.20 -14.53
CA TYR A 131 -5.61 -6.74 -14.49
C TYR A 131 -5.36 -6.20 -15.91
N PRO A 132 -6.32 -6.33 -16.84
CA PRO A 132 -6.11 -5.98 -18.25
C PRO A 132 -5.72 -4.51 -18.45
N ASP A 133 -6.21 -3.62 -17.57
CA ASP A 133 -5.96 -2.18 -17.63
C ASP A 133 -4.63 -1.74 -16.99
N PHE A 134 -3.77 -2.69 -16.57
CA PHE A 134 -2.46 -2.35 -16.00
C PHE A 134 -1.67 -1.52 -17.03
N PRO A 135 -1.23 -0.28 -16.70
CA PRO A 135 -0.68 0.62 -17.69
C PRO A 135 0.55 0.05 -18.41
N LYS A 136 0.58 0.19 -19.74
CA LYS A 136 1.77 -0.14 -20.56
C LYS A 136 2.98 0.72 -20.20
N SER A 137 2.73 1.91 -19.65
CA SER A 137 3.74 2.81 -19.11
C SER A 137 4.44 2.27 -17.86
N MET A 138 3.86 1.26 -17.19
CA MET A 138 4.44 0.56 -16.04
C MET A 138 4.96 -0.83 -16.44
N ILE A 139 4.18 -1.56 -17.24
CA ILE A 139 4.52 -2.91 -17.70
C ILE A 139 4.34 -2.94 -19.23
N PRO A 140 5.36 -2.49 -19.99
CA PRO A 140 5.29 -2.47 -21.45
C PRO A 140 5.37 -3.86 -22.05
N GLU A 141 6.01 -4.80 -21.34
CA GLU A 141 6.28 -6.14 -21.81
C GLU A 141 6.09 -7.15 -20.67
N CYS A 142 5.71 -8.38 -21.03
CA CYS A 142 5.61 -9.50 -20.10
C CYS A 142 6.11 -10.79 -20.73
N TRP A 143 6.55 -11.73 -19.90
CA TRP A 143 7.03 -13.03 -20.33
C TRP A 143 5.88 -14.01 -20.49
N ASN A 144 5.74 -14.62 -21.67
CA ASN A 144 4.82 -15.73 -21.89
C ASN A 144 5.55 -17.05 -21.72
N SER A 145 5.32 -17.71 -20.58
CA SER A 145 5.95 -19.00 -20.24
C SER A 145 5.49 -20.17 -21.14
N VAL A 146 4.35 -20.06 -21.82
CA VAL A 146 3.85 -21.11 -22.73
C VAL A 146 4.61 -21.05 -24.06
N SER A 147 4.78 -19.85 -24.62
CA SER A 147 5.50 -19.67 -25.89
C SER A 147 7.01 -19.49 -25.71
N GLY A 148 7.49 -19.23 -24.50
CA GLY A 148 8.88 -18.89 -24.21
C GLY A 148 9.32 -17.57 -24.86
N LYS A 149 8.42 -16.57 -24.91
CA LYS A 149 8.66 -15.30 -25.60
C LYS A 149 8.27 -14.11 -24.74
N LEU A 150 8.98 -13.02 -24.94
CA LEU A 150 8.57 -11.71 -24.45
C LEU A 150 7.45 -11.16 -25.36
N ILE A 151 6.38 -10.65 -24.75
CA ILE A 151 5.21 -10.10 -25.42
C ILE A 151 5.11 -8.62 -25.07
N THR A 152 5.10 -7.76 -26.09
CA THR A 152 4.80 -6.33 -25.95
C THR A 152 3.29 -6.13 -25.81
N ARG A 153 2.86 -5.32 -24.85
CA ARG A 153 1.45 -5.10 -24.50
C ARG A 153 0.80 -3.99 -25.30
#